data_AF-A0A5Q0L6B5-F1
#
_entry.id   AF-A0A5Q0L6B5-F1
#
_cell.length_a   1.000
_cell.length_b   1.000
_cell.length_c   1.000
_cell.angle_alpha   90.00
_cell.angle_beta   90.00
_cell.angle_gamma   90.00
#
_symmetry.space_group_name_H-M   'P 1'
#
loop_
_entity.id
_entity.type
_entity.pdbx_description
1 polymer ?
#
loop_
_entity_poly.entity_id
_entity_poly.type
_entity_poly.pdbx_seq_one_letter_code
_entity_poly.pdbx_strand_id
1 'polypeptide(L)'
;MEQLLRVMNFNVSRDGIGAGEHQTLESPFGHAHPERLFAWAGATASWPMRTDPGGSRGLDDYFTRDFAHNIGAEIMGRNKFGPQRGPWLDHDWLGWWGEEPPFHTPVFVMTHHIRPAITLSDTTFHFVDDDPGTVLERARKAAQGKDVRLGGGVSTIRQFLDADLVDTLHVAVAPVELGSGIRLWKTPDELLDRFHLEIVPSASGVAHHLFWRK
;
A
#
# COMPACT_ATOMS: atom_id res chain seq x y z
N MET A 1 3.93 -20.15 -12.68
CA MET A 1 4.66 -18.86 -12.69
C MET A 1 5.13 -18.63 -11.27
N GLU A 2 6.28 -17.99 -11.09
CA GLU A 2 6.76 -17.59 -9.77
C GLU A 2 5.86 -16.48 -9.21
N GLN A 3 5.56 -16.51 -7.91
CA GLN A 3 4.71 -15.50 -7.27
C GLN A 3 5.49 -14.19 -7.14
N LEU A 4 4.92 -13.10 -7.63
CA LEU A 4 5.55 -11.78 -7.56
C LEU A 4 5.24 -11.07 -6.23
N LEU A 5 6.19 -10.27 -5.75
CA LEU A 5 5.96 -9.22 -4.76
C LEU A 5 5.71 -7.89 -5.45
N ARG A 6 4.48 -7.38 -5.34
CA ARG A 6 4.00 -6.22 -6.11
C ARG A 6 3.63 -5.08 -5.18
N VAL A 7 4.21 -3.90 -5.38
CA VAL A 7 3.64 -2.64 -4.87
C VAL A 7 2.64 -2.15 -5.89
N MET A 8 1.39 -1.88 -5.48
CA MET A 8 0.32 -1.47 -6.39
C MET A 8 -0.53 -0.36 -5.79
N ASN A 9 -1.01 0.54 -6.65
CA ASN A 9 -1.88 1.66 -6.28
C ASN A 9 -1.30 2.52 -5.14
N PHE A 10 0.03 2.58 -5.02
CA PHE A 10 0.67 3.34 -3.95
C PHE A 10 0.72 4.82 -4.31
N ASN A 11 0.41 5.70 -3.38
CA ASN A 11 0.24 7.12 -3.66
C ASN A 11 1.34 7.94 -3.01
N VAL A 12 1.90 8.88 -3.78
CA VAL A 12 2.83 9.88 -3.28
C VAL A 12 2.52 11.25 -3.88
N SER A 13 2.94 12.31 -3.21
CA SER A 13 3.01 13.66 -3.78
C SER A 13 4.08 13.77 -4.88
N ARG A 14 4.13 14.90 -5.59
CA ARG A 14 5.19 15.21 -6.57
C ARG A 14 6.59 15.11 -5.99
N ASP A 15 6.73 15.50 -4.73
CA ASP A 15 7.97 15.39 -3.96
C ASP A 15 8.10 14.03 -3.24
N GLY A 16 7.38 12.99 -3.67
CA GLY A 16 7.61 11.60 -3.26
C GLY A 16 7.17 11.25 -1.84
N ILE A 17 6.31 12.05 -1.21
CA ILE A 17 5.81 11.82 0.16
C ILE A 17 4.48 11.07 0.12
N GLY A 18 4.40 9.93 0.81
CA GLY A 18 3.18 9.10 0.88
C GLY A 18 2.36 9.29 2.16
N ALA A 19 2.94 9.88 3.19
CA ALA A 19 2.25 10.21 4.44
C ALA A 19 2.93 11.41 5.11
N GLY A 20 2.15 12.26 5.77
CA GLY A 20 2.64 13.34 6.60
C GLY A 20 3.24 12.85 7.92
N GLU A 21 3.84 13.78 8.63
CA GLU A 21 4.38 13.56 9.97
C GLU A 21 3.23 13.54 10.99
N HIS A 22 3.51 13.02 12.20
CA HIS A 22 2.56 13.10 13.32
C HIS A 22 1.16 12.50 13.06
N GLN A 23 1.05 11.41 12.29
CA GLN A 23 -0.25 10.79 12.03
C GLN A 23 -0.94 10.35 13.34
N THR A 24 -2.23 10.63 13.46
CA THR A 24 -3.09 10.34 14.63
C THR A 24 -4.32 9.51 14.23
N LEU A 25 -5.23 9.28 15.17
CA LEU A 25 -6.54 8.67 14.88
C LEU A 25 -7.38 9.56 13.95
N GLU A 26 -7.42 10.85 14.23
CA GLU A 26 -8.19 11.87 13.49
C GLU A 26 -7.51 12.25 12.18
N SER A 27 -6.19 12.08 12.12
CA SER A 27 -5.37 12.42 10.96
C SER A 27 -4.47 11.22 10.59
N PRO A 28 -5.02 10.17 9.96
CA PRO A 28 -4.31 8.92 9.68
C PRO A 28 -3.13 9.10 8.72
N PHE A 29 -3.13 10.18 7.93
CA PHE A 29 -2.06 10.56 7.03
C PHE A 29 -1.25 11.75 7.53
N GLY A 30 -1.44 12.18 8.79
CA GLY A 30 -0.81 13.39 9.32
C GLY A 30 -1.23 14.63 8.53
N HIS A 31 -0.32 15.58 8.35
CA HIS A 31 -0.61 16.78 7.56
C HIS A 31 -0.74 16.55 6.05
N ALA A 32 -0.58 15.31 5.56
CA ALA A 32 -0.86 15.01 4.17
C ALA A 32 -2.37 15.05 3.89
N HIS A 33 -2.72 15.34 2.63
CA HIS A 33 -4.08 15.45 2.14
C HIS A 33 -4.51 14.16 1.43
N PRO A 34 -4.98 13.11 2.14
CA PRO A 34 -5.34 11.83 1.53
C PRO A 34 -6.41 11.98 0.45
N GLU A 35 -7.35 12.91 0.62
CA GLU A 35 -8.38 13.21 -0.39
C GLU A 35 -7.79 13.62 -1.73
N ARG A 36 -6.60 14.25 -1.74
CA ARG A 36 -5.89 14.63 -2.97
C ARG A 36 -5.02 13.50 -3.50
N LEU A 37 -4.34 12.77 -2.61
CA LEU A 37 -3.48 11.64 -2.99
C LEU A 37 -4.28 10.49 -3.61
N PHE A 38 -5.49 10.23 -3.10
CA PHE A 38 -6.34 9.13 -3.54
C PHE A 38 -7.44 9.55 -4.53
N ALA A 39 -7.54 10.85 -4.89
CA ALA A 39 -8.61 11.39 -5.73
C ALA A 39 -8.79 10.61 -7.04
N TRP A 40 -7.68 10.27 -7.70
CA TRP A 40 -7.68 9.56 -8.98
C TRP A 40 -8.41 8.22 -8.85
N ALA A 41 -8.01 7.36 -7.89
CA ALA A 41 -8.58 6.04 -7.69
C ALA A 41 -10.00 6.14 -7.11
N GLY A 42 -10.21 7.06 -6.16
CA GLY A 42 -11.50 7.31 -5.53
C GLY A 42 -12.59 7.72 -6.52
N ALA A 43 -12.25 8.35 -7.66
CA ALA A 43 -13.19 8.71 -8.72
C ALA A 43 -13.60 7.53 -9.63
N THR A 44 -12.83 6.44 -9.64
CA THR A 44 -12.99 5.31 -10.56
C THR A 44 -14.10 4.35 -10.13
N ALA A 45 -14.80 3.77 -11.10
CA ALA A 45 -15.90 2.86 -10.83
C ALA A 45 -15.49 1.54 -10.14
N SER A 46 -14.19 1.22 -10.08
CA SER A 46 -13.67 0.01 -9.44
C SER A 46 -12.93 0.25 -8.13
N TRP A 47 -13.02 1.45 -7.54
CA TRP A 47 -12.51 1.69 -6.18
C TRP A 47 -13.11 0.70 -5.17
N PRO A 48 -12.29 -0.02 -4.39
CA PRO A 48 -12.80 -1.05 -3.47
C PRO A 48 -13.79 -0.55 -2.43
N MET A 49 -13.67 0.71 -1.98
CA MET A 49 -14.55 1.28 -0.95
C MET A 49 -15.75 2.05 -1.55
N ARG A 50 -16.08 1.86 -2.83
CA ARG A 50 -17.20 2.56 -3.48
C ARG A 50 -18.53 1.95 -3.07
N THR A 51 -19.44 2.78 -2.56
CA THR A 51 -20.83 2.37 -2.25
C THR A 51 -21.84 2.84 -3.29
N ASP A 52 -21.56 3.95 -3.97
CA ASP A 52 -22.48 4.57 -4.93
C ASP A 52 -22.31 3.98 -6.35
N PRO A 53 -23.39 3.88 -7.15
CA PRO A 53 -23.29 3.50 -8.54
C PRO A 53 -22.49 4.54 -9.37
N GLY A 54 -21.84 4.08 -10.44
CA GLY A 54 -21.10 4.93 -11.38
C GLY A 54 -19.60 4.99 -11.11
N GLY A 55 -18.97 6.12 -11.44
CA GLY A 55 -17.52 6.30 -11.43
C GLY A 55 -16.89 6.27 -12.82
N SER A 56 -15.69 6.84 -12.94
CA SER A 56 -14.98 6.92 -14.21
C SER A 56 -14.46 5.53 -14.66
N ARG A 57 -14.33 5.37 -15.97
CA ARG A 57 -13.68 4.24 -16.63
C ARG A 57 -12.51 4.78 -17.45
N GLY A 58 -11.43 4.02 -17.57
CA GLY A 58 -10.22 4.45 -18.30
C GLY A 58 -8.95 3.93 -17.64
N LEU A 59 -7.84 4.63 -17.87
CA LEU A 59 -6.52 4.25 -17.35
C LEU A 59 -6.48 4.16 -15.82
N ASP A 60 -6.98 5.19 -15.13
CA ASP A 60 -7.06 5.20 -13.67
C ASP A 60 -7.84 3.98 -13.15
N ASP A 61 -9.01 3.72 -13.75
CA ASP A 61 -9.87 2.61 -13.36
C ASP A 61 -9.24 1.25 -13.69
N TYR A 62 -8.43 1.15 -14.75
CA TYR A 62 -7.65 -0.05 -15.05
C TYR A 62 -6.67 -0.37 -13.92
N PHE A 63 -5.89 0.61 -13.47
CA PHE A 63 -5.01 0.41 -12.32
C PHE A 63 -5.78 0.14 -11.03
N THR A 64 -6.89 0.82 -10.78
CA THR A 64 -7.70 0.57 -9.57
C THR A 64 -8.25 -0.85 -9.53
N ARG A 65 -8.71 -1.40 -10.66
CA ARG A 65 -9.18 -2.81 -10.76
C ARG A 65 -8.10 -3.82 -10.43
N ASP A 66 -6.85 -3.51 -10.76
CA ASP A 66 -5.72 -4.41 -10.54
C ASP A 66 -5.45 -4.67 -9.05
N PHE A 67 -5.98 -3.82 -8.16
CA PHE A 67 -5.88 -3.96 -6.70
C PHE A 67 -6.15 -5.39 -6.20
N ALA A 68 -7.21 -6.04 -6.70
CA ALA A 68 -7.58 -7.41 -6.29
C ALA A 68 -7.12 -8.49 -7.28
N HIS A 69 -6.56 -8.11 -8.43
CA HIS A 69 -6.25 -9.05 -9.49
C HIS A 69 -5.02 -9.90 -9.15
N ASN A 70 -5.22 -11.21 -9.10
CA ASN A 70 -4.17 -12.18 -8.79
C ASN A 70 -3.42 -11.93 -7.46
N ILE A 71 -4.07 -11.32 -6.46
CA ILE A 71 -3.49 -11.16 -5.12
C ILE A 71 -4.01 -12.26 -4.19
N GLY A 72 -3.10 -12.93 -3.49
CA GLY A 72 -3.42 -13.97 -2.51
C GLY A 72 -3.06 -13.62 -1.07
N ALA A 73 -2.18 -12.64 -0.86
CA ALA A 73 -1.83 -12.14 0.47
C ALA A 73 -1.37 -10.68 0.39
N GLU A 74 -1.42 -9.97 1.52
CA GLU A 74 -0.87 -8.63 1.65
C GLU A 74 0.14 -8.53 2.80
N ILE A 75 1.14 -7.67 2.63
CA ILE A 75 2.06 -7.23 3.67
C ILE A 75 1.85 -5.73 3.89
N MET A 76 1.75 -5.32 5.15
CA MET A 76 1.70 -3.91 5.50
C MET A 76 2.44 -3.59 6.80
N GLY A 77 2.82 -2.32 6.96
CA GLY A 77 3.35 -1.81 8.23
C GLY A 77 2.25 -1.46 9.22
N ARG A 78 2.58 -1.52 10.50
CA ARG A 78 1.69 -1.16 11.61
C ARG A 78 1.01 0.20 11.46
N ASN A 79 1.72 1.23 11.00
CA ASN A 79 1.15 2.58 10.86
C ASN A 79 0.10 2.68 9.74
N LYS A 80 0.06 1.72 8.80
CA LYS A 80 -1.04 1.56 7.85
C LYS A 80 -2.25 0.89 8.51
N PHE A 81 -2.01 -0.08 9.39
CA PHE A 81 -3.07 -0.80 10.12
C PHE A 81 -3.78 0.06 11.18
N GLY A 82 -3.07 0.94 11.88
CA GLY A 82 -3.68 1.73 12.95
C GLY A 82 -2.88 2.96 13.42
N PRO A 83 -3.53 3.84 14.20
CA PRO A 83 -2.96 5.11 14.65
C PRO A 83 -2.01 4.98 15.85
N GLN A 84 -1.97 3.82 16.52
CA GLN A 84 -1.23 3.64 17.76
C GLN A 84 0.29 3.78 17.55
N ARG A 85 0.97 4.41 18.51
CA ARG A 85 2.43 4.57 18.56
C ARG A 85 2.93 3.94 19.87
N GLY A 86 3.92 3.04 19.79
CA GLY A 86 4.39 2.25 20.96
C GLY A 86 3.52 1.03 21.29
N PRO A 87 3.67 0.38 22.45
CA PRO A 87 2.93 -0.84 22.80
C PRO A 87 1.41 -0.70 22.68
N TRP A 88 0.71 -1.81 22.42
CA TRP A 88 -0.76 -1.83 22.47
C TRP A 88 -1.23 -1.58 23.91
N LEU A 89 -2.17 -0.67 24.11
CA LEU A 89 -2.81 -0.46 25.41
C LEU A 89 -3.87 -1.55 25.68
N ASP A 90 -4.57 -1.94 24.61
CA ASP A 90 -5.61 -2.96 24.55
C ASP A 90 -5.65 -3.57 23.13
N HIS A 91 -6.61 -4.47 22.88
CA HIS A 91 -6.81 -5.11 21.57
C HIS A 91 -8.12 -4.65 20.87
N ASP A 92 -8.71 -3.54 21.30
CA ASP A 92 -10.04 -3.12 20.81
C ASP A 92 -9.97 -2.51 19.40
N TRP A 93 -8.82 -1.97 19.00
CA TRP A 93 -8.63 -1.49 17.63
C TRP A 93 -8.54 -2.66 16.65
N LEU A 94 -9.47 -2.75 15.71
CA LEU A 94 -9.52 -3.83 14.71
C LEU A 94 -9.06 -3.42 13.31
N GLY A 95 -8.76 -2.14 13.08
CA GLY A 95 -8.36 -1.58 11.78
C GLY A 95 -9.28 -0.44 11.32
N TRP A 96 -8.93 0.21 10.21
CA TRP A 96 -9.68 1.36 9.68
C TRP A 96 -10.97 1.01 8.94
N TRP A 97 -11.15 -0.27 8.58
CA TRP A 97 -12.08 -0.68 7.52
C TRP A 97 -13.38 -1.30 8.02
N GLY A 98 -13.68 -1.20 9.33
CA GLY A 98 -14.89 -1.79 9.91
C GLY A 98 -14.89 -3.32 9.83
N GLU A 99 -16.08 -3.91 9.70
CA GLU A 99 -16.28 -5.37 9.73
C GLU A 99 -15.83 -6.07 8.43
N GLU A 100 -15.71 -5.33 7.33
CA GLU A 100 -15.37 -5.87 6.00
C GLU A 100 -14.20 -5.11 5.36
N PRO A 101 -12.95 -5.47 5.71
CA PRO A 101 -11.77 -4.89 5.08
C PRO A 101 -11.68 -5.22 3.58
N PRO A 102 -11.15 -4.32 2.74
CA PRO A 102 -11.14 -4.47 1.29
C PRO A 102 -10.13 -5.53 0.77
N PHE A 103 -9.46 -6.26 1.66
CA PHE A 103 -8.30 -7.06 1.31
C PHE A 103 -8.66 -8.48 0.88
N HIS A 104 -9.68 -9.08 1.51
CA HIS A 104 -10.20 -10.42 1.21
C HIS A 104 -9.11 -11.51 1.15
N THR A 105 -8.05 -11.33 1.93
CA THR A 105 -6.82 -12.15 1.93
C THR A 105 -6.17 -12.17 3.33
N PRO A 106 -5.24 -13.09 3.61
CA PRO A 106 -4.33 -12.98 4.75
C PRO A 106 -3.45 -11.73 4.64
N VAL A 107 -3.38 -10.95 5.70
CA VAL A 107 -2.62 -9.70 5.79
C VAL A 107 -1.55 -9.82 6.88
N PHE A 108 -0.29 -9.61 6.54
CA PHE A 108 0.83 -9.63 7.47
C PHE A 108 1.18 -8.20 7.87
N VAL A 109 0.81 -7.82 9.09
CA VAL A 109 1.10 -6.52 9.70
C VAL A 109 2.45 -6.59 10.41
N MET A 110 3.46 -5.96 9.84
CA MET A 110 4.81 -5.86 10.42
C MET A 110 4.83 -4.86 11.58
N THR A 111 5.25 -5.34 12.75
CA THR A 111 5.22 -4.59 14.02
C THR A 111 6.18 -5.19 15.05
N HIS A 112 6.85 -4.36 15.84
CA HIS A 112 7.62 -4.80 17.02
C HIS A 112 6.75 -5.07 18.26
N HIS A 113 5.43 -4.86 18.12
CA HIS A 113 4.45 -5.13 19.15
C HIS A 113 3.50 -6.21 18.61
N ILE A 114 3.84 -7.47 18.86
CA ILE A 114 3.01 -8.61 18.46
C ILE A 114 1.69 -8.59 19.24
N ARG A 115 0.62 -9.03 18.61
CA ARG A 115 -0.67 -9.31 19.26
C ARG A 115 -1.37 -10.48 18.56
N PRO A 116 -2.40 -11.09 19.15
CA PRO A 116 -3.18 -12.14 18.50
C PRO A 116 -3.73 -11.71 17.14
N ALA A 117 -3.85 -12.67 16.22
CA ALA A 117 -4.44 -12.42 14.92
C ALA A 117 -5.93 -12.05 15.03
N ILE A 118 -6.42 -11.28 14.07
CA ILE A 118 -7.81 -10.82 14.01
C ILE A 118 -8.39 -11.16 12.64
N THR A 119 -9.59 -11.71 12.63
CA THR A 119 -10.35 -12.02 11.42
C THR A 119 -11.59 -11.12 11.35
N LEU A 120 -11.76 -10.44 10.23
CA LEU A 120 -12.90 -9.59 9.90
C LEU A 120 -13.37 -9.97 8.49
N SER A 121 -14.60 -10.46 8.38
CA SER A 121 -15.07 -11.13 7.17
C SER A 121 -14.10 -12.25 6.75
N ASP A 122 -13.60 -12.21 5.52
CA ASP A 122 -12.61 -13.13 4.93
C ASP A 122 -11.15 -12.62 5.02
N THR A 123 -10.92 -11.47 5.66
CA THR A 123 -9.58 -10.92 5.89
C THR A 123 -9.06 -11.34 7.26
N THR A 124 -7.84 -11.86 7.33
CA THR A 124 -7.16 -12.15 8.61
C THR A 124 -5.86 -11.36 8.73
N PHE A 125 -5.74 -10.52 9.75
CA PHE A 125 -4.54 -9.77 10.10
C PHE A 125 -3.66 -10.57 11.05
N HIS A 126 -2.44 -10.89 10.61
CA HIS A 126 -1.38 -11.53 11.38
C HIS A 126 -0.34 -10.48 11.78
N PHE A 127 -0.08 -10.32 13.08
CA PHE A 127 0.90 -9.34 13.59
C PHE A 127 2.25 -10.03 13.78
N VAL A 128 3.24 -9.62 12.99
CA VAL A 128 4.55 -10.31 12.89
C VAL A 128 5.70 -9.35 13.17
N ASP A 129 6.74 -9.86 13.84
CA ASP A 129 7.97 -9.14 14.17
C ASP A 129 9.17 -9.90 13.60
N ASP A 130 9.22 -9.98 12.27
CA ASP A 130 10.27 -10.69 11.53
C ASP A 130 10.83 -9.77 10.43
N ASP A 131 11.98 -10.13 9.87
CA ASP A 131 12.58 -9.41 8.76
C ASP A 131 11.76 -9.53 7.46
N PRO A 132 11.94 -8.59 6.48
CA PRO A 132 11.17 -8.58 5.24
C PRO A 132 11.17 -9.90 4.46
N GLY A 133 12.31 -10.61 4.41
CA GLY A 133 12.43 -11.87 3.67
C GLY A 133 11.60 -12.97 4.32
N THR A 134 11.71 -13.11 5.64
CA THR A 134 10.90 -14.07 6.41
C THR A 134 9.40 -13.78 6.29
N VAL A 135 8.98 -12.51 6.35
CA VAL A 135 7.57 -12.12 6.18
C VAL A 135 7.08 -12.43 4.77
N LEU A 136 7.90 -12.14 3.73
CA LEU A 136 7.56 -12.45 2.34
C LEU A 136 7.31 -13.95 2.12
N GLU A 137 8.19 -14.81 2.65
CA GLU A 137 8.04 -16.25 2.51
C GLU A 137 6.77 -16.79 3.19
N ARG A 138 6.38 -16.22 4.33
CA ARG A 138 5.09 -16.53 4.96
C ARG A 138 3.91 -16.08 4.10
N ALA A 139 3.99 -14.86 3.55
CA ALA A 139 2.94 -14.31 2.69
C ALA A 139 2.78 -15.10 1.39
N ARG A 140 3.88 -15.52 0.74
CA ARG A 140 3.86 -16.35 -0.47
C ARG A 140 3.16 -17.68 -0.23
N LYS A 141 3.48 -18.37 0.86
CA LYS A 141 2.79 -19.61 1.26
C LYS A 141 1.29 -19.38 1.47
N ALA A 142 0.92 -18.30 2.16
CA ALA A 142 -0.48 -17.94 2.38
C ALA A 142 -1.21 -17.53 1.10
N ALA A 143 -0.50 -17.00 0.11
CA ALA A 143 -1.06 -16.54 -1.16
C ALA A 143 -1.45 -17.68 -2.13
N GLN A 144 -1.13 -18.94 -1.81
CA GLN A 144 -1.61 -20.12 -2.55
C GLN A 144 -1.34 -20.07 -4.07
N GLY A 145 -0.14 -19.61 -4.45
CA GLY A 145 0.27 -19.51 -5.86
C GLY A 145 -0.13 -18.21 -6.56
N LYS A 146 -0.84 -17.29 -5.90
CA LYS A 146 -1.10 -15.91 -6.37
C LYS A 146 -0.01 -14.94 -5.90
N ASP A 147 0.01 -13.73 -6.43
CA ASP A 147 1.00 -12.72 -6.05
C ASP A 147 0.76 -12.19 -4.62
N VAL A 148 1.80 -11.60 -4.04
CA VAL A 148 1.75 -10.91 -2.75
C VAL A 148 1.75 -9.40 -3.00
N ARG A 149 0.78 -8.69 -2.41
CA ARG A 149 0.77 -7.23 -2.41
C ARG A 149 1.62 -6.69 -1.26
N LEU A 150 2.57 -5.81 -1.57
CA LEU A 150 3.23 -4.96 -0.59
C LEU A 150 2.48 -3.65 -0.48
N GLY A 151 1.55 -3.57 0.47
CA GLY A 151 0.59 -2.48 0.58
C GLY A 151 1.12 -1.21 1.25
N GLY A 152 2.36 -1.21 1.75
CA GLY A 152 2.95 -0.08 2.48
C GLY A 152 2.65 -0.09 3.98
N GLY A 153 2.83 1.00 4.73
CA GLY A 153 3.15 2.34 4.28
C GLY A 153 4.57 2.52 3.75
N VAL A 154 4.94 3.79 3.55
CA VAL A 154 6.20 4.20 2.92
C VAL A 154 7.42 3.46 3.49
N SER A 155 7.57 3.45 4.82
CA SER A 155 8.73 2.83 5.47
C SER A 155 8.80 1.31 5.24
N THR A 156 7.66 0.63 5.20
CA THR A 156 7.62 -0.81 4.89
C THR A 156 8.02 -1.05 3.44
N ILE A 157 7.51 -0.28 2.47
CA ILE A 157 7.95 -0.40 1.07
C ILE A 157 9.46 -0.18 0.95
N ARG A 158 10.01 0.84 1.63
CA ARG A 158 11.44 1.09 1.63
C ARG A 158 12.25 -0.08 2.19
N GLN A 159 11.82 -0.70 3.29
CA GLN A 159 12.51 -1.88 3.85
C GLN A 159 12.62 -3.04 2.84
N PHE A 160 11.57 -3.31 2.05
CA PHE A 160 11.60 -4.36 1.04
C PHE A 160 12.40 -3.96 -0.21
N LEU A 161 12.40 -2.66 -0.57
CA LEU A 161 13.28 -2.15 -1.61
C LEU A 161 14.75 -2.27 -1.19
N ASP A 162 15.08 -1.92 0.05
CA ASP A 162 16.45 -2.00 0.57
C ASP A 162 16.92 -3.46 0.70
N ALA A 163 16.00 -4.39 0.98
CA ALA A 163 16.26 -5.84 0.97
C ALA A 163 16.27 -6.46 -0.44
N ASP A 164 16.06 -5.66 -1.49
CA ASP A 164 15.99 -6.10 -2.89
C ASP A 164 14.97 -7.21 -3.16
N LEU A 165 13.78 -7.11 -2.55
CA LEU A 165 12.73 -8.13 -2.65
C LEU A 165 11.58 -7.79 -3.60
N VAL A 166 11.45 -6.52 -4.00
CA VAL A 166 10.30 -6.06 -4.79
C VAL A 166 10.48 -6.40 -6.27
N ASP A 167 9.45 -6.96 -6.91
CA ASP A 167 9.49 -7.35 -8.33
C ASP A 167 8.93 -6.24 -9.23
N THR A 168 7.80 -5.66 -8.84
CA THR A 168 7.12 -4.59 -9.60
C THR A 168 6.58 -3.51 -8.67
N LEU A 169 6.59 -2.25 -9.13
CA LEU A 169 5.99 -1.13 -8.40
C LEU A 169 5.10 -0.29 -9.31
N HIS A 170 3.85 -0.09 -8.90
CA HIS A 170 3.00 0.97 -9.41
C HIS A 170 2.82 2.04 -8.34
N VAL A 171 3.27 3.25 -8.68
CA VAL A 171 3.14 4.43 -7.83
C VAL A 171 2.42 5.53 -8.60
N ALA A 172 1.28 5.99 -8.10
CA ALA A 172 0.56 7.14 -8.60
C ALA A 172 1.09 8.41 -7.93
N VAL A 173 1.68 9.29 -8.74
CA VAL A 173 2.24 10.57 -8.30
C VAL A 173 1.18 11.66 -8.48
N ALA A 174 0.64 12.11 -7.35
CA ALA A 174 -0.39 13.14 -7.31
C ALA A 174 0.18 14.53 -7.59
N PRO A 175 -0.57 15.44 -8.24
CA PRO A 175 -0.10 16.77 -8.64
C PRO A 175 -0.10 17.77 -7.47
N VAL A 176 0.38 17.35 -6.30
CA VAL A 176 0.48 18.15 -5.07
C VAL A 176 1.89 18.06 -4.51
N GLU A 177 2.33 19.09 -3.78
CA GLU A 177 3.58 19.08 -3.01
C GLU A 177 3.24 19.16 -1.52
N LEU A 178 3.92 18.34 -0.71
CA LEU A 178 3.68 18.30 0.74
C LEU A 178 4.82 18.97 1.54
N GLY A 179 6.02 19.06 0.97
CA GLY A 179 7.18 19.74 1.58
C GLY A 179 7.90 18.92 2.65
N SER A 180 7.16 18.34 3.60
CA SER A 180 7.67 17.44 4.64
C SER A 180 6.80 16.20 4.81
N GLY A 181 7.36 15.12 5.35
CA GLY A 181 6.66 13.85 5.50
C GLY A 181 7.54 12.63 5.30
N ILE A 182 6.89 11.46 5.40
CA ILE A 182 7.51 10.17 5.17
C ILE A 182 7.62 9.95 3.66
N ARG A 183 8.86 9.96 3.19
CA ARG A 183 9.21 10.02 1.77
C ARG A 183 9.59 8.64 1.22
N LEU A 184 8.97 8.24 0.10
CA LEU A 184 9.33 7.03 -0.63
C LEU A 184 10.65 7.22 -1.36
N TRP A 185 10.82 8.38 -2.02
CA TRP A 185 12.01 8.78 -2.76
C TRP A 185 12.12 10.30 -2.86
N LYS A 186 13.30 10.85 -3.12
CA LYS A 186 13.43 12.25 -3.58
C LYS A 186 13.10 12.35 -5.06
N THR A 187 13.60 11.41 -5.86
CA THR A 187 13.25 11.24 -7.28
C THR A 187 13.08 9.75 -7.61
N PRO A 188 12.22 9.39 -8.58
CA PRO A 188 12.08 8.01 -9.03
C PRO A 188 13.40 7.42 -9.59
N ASP A 189 14.34 8.29 -10.00
CA ASP A 189 15.64 7.92 -10.56
C ASP A 189 16.48 7.08 -9.59
N GLU A 190 16.24 7.19 -8.28
CA GLU A 190 16.87 6.39 -7.22
C GLU A 190 16.69 4.87 -7.40
N LEU A 191 15.71 4.43 -8.22
CA LEU A 191 15.42 3.02 -8.46
C LEU A 191 15.90 2.52 -9.83
N LEU A 192 16.45 3.40 -10.69
CA LEU A 192 16.76 3.08 -12.08
C LEU A 192 18.02 2.24 -12.27
N ASP A 193 18.79 1.98 -11.22
CA ASP A 193 19.87 1.00 -11.25
C ASP A 193 19.29 -0.43 -11.38
N ARG A 194 18.20 -0.71 -10.66
CA ARG A 194 17.59 -2.05 -10.54
C ARG A 194 16.30 -2.24 -11.32
N PHE A 195 15.60 -1.16 -11.66
CA PHE A 195 14.30 -1.22 -12.32
C PHE A 195 14.32 -0.50 -13.67
N HIS A 196 13.52 -1.00 -14.60
CA HIS A 196 13.00 -0.20 -15.70
C HIS A 196 11.89 0.73 -15.17
N LEU A 197 11.67 1.86 -15.83
CA LEU A 197 10.61 2.81 -15.48
C LEU A 197 9.87 3.26 -16.74
N GLU A 198 8.55 3.17 -16.68
CA GLU A 198 7.63 3.84 -17.60
C GLU A 198 6.73 4.82 -16.82
N ILE A 199 6.55 6.02 -17.35
CA ILE A 199 5.68 7.05 -16.76
C ILE A 199 4.51 7.30 -17.70
N VAL A 200 3.30 7.06 -17.22
CA VAL A 200 2.06 7.24 -17.99
C VAL A 200 1.22 8.34 -17.33
N PRO A 201 1.07 9.52 -17.95
CA PRO A 201 0.19 10.56 -17.45
C PRO A 201 -1.28 10.14 -17.65
N SER A 202 -2.14 10.47 -16.68
CA SER A 202 -3.57 10.21 -16.78
C SER A 202 -4.40 11.51 -16.78
N ALA A 203 -5.65 11.40 -17.23
CA ALA A 203 -6.56 12.54 -17.33
C ALA A 203 -6.98 13.12 -15.97
N SER A 204 -6.78 12.39 -14.86
CA SER A 204 -7.01 12.94 -13.50
C SER A 204 -5.87 13.83 -13.01
N GLY A 205 -4.78 13.94 -13.79
CA GLY A 205 -3.62 14.77 -13.46
C GLY A 205 -2.56 14.05 -12.63
N VAL A 206 -2.76 12.77 -12.32
CA VAL A 206 -1.69 11.93 -11.74
C VAL A 206 -0.78 11.39 -12.85
N ALA A 207 0.47 11.12 -12.49
CA ALA A 207 1.37 10.33 -13.33
C ALA A 207 1.52 8.94 -12.70
N HIS A 208 1.26 7.88 -13.47
CA HIS A 208 1.50 6.51 -13.03
C HIS A 208 2.94 6.12 -13.36
N HIS A 209 3.73 5.88 -12.33
CA HIS A 209 5.09 5.39 -12.44
C HIS A 209 5.05 3.86 -12.32
N LEU A 210 5.47 3.17 -13.37
CA LEU A 210 5.48 1.72 -13.48
C LEU A 210 6.93 1.24 -13.49
N PHE A 211 7.31 0.50 -12.47
CA PHE A 211 8.63 -0.10 -12.35
C PHE A 211 8.53 -1.62 -12.44
N TRP A 212 9.47 -2.24 -13.16
CA TRP A 212 9.68 -3.68 -13.14
C TRP A 212 11.18 -3.98 -13.12
N ARG A 213 11.55 -5.03 -12.38
CA ARG A 213 12.94 -5.43 -12.18
C ARG A 213 13.63 -5.73 -13.53
N LYS A 214 14.90 -5.33 -13.64
CA LYS A 214 15.79 -5.62 -14.79
C LYS A 214 16.27 -7.07 -14.79
#